data_AF-A0A533VQM8-F1
#
_entry.id   AF-A0A533VQM8-F1
#
_cell.length_a   1.000
_cell.length_b   1.000
_cell.length_c   1.000
_cell.angle_alpha   90.00
_cell.angle_beta   90.00
_cell.angle_gamma   90.00
#
_symmetry.space_group_name_H-M   'P 1'
#
loop_
_entity.id
_entity.type
_entity.pdbx_description
1 polymer ?
#
loop_
_entity_poly.entity_id
_entity_poly.type
_entity_poly.pdbx_seq_one_letter_code
_entity_poly.pdbx_strand_id
1 'polypeptide(L)'
;MNKSLYIAPDVKLGKDVKLAKFINLYGCEIGDETKIGTFVEIQKNAKVGRRCKISSHTFICEGVTIEDHVLIGHGVTFINDSYPRATTPTGELQTGKDWKVEATLVRKGAS
;
A
#
# COMPACT_ATOMS: atom_id res chain seq x y z
N MET A 1 21.33 7.63 -1.76
CA MET A 1 19.86 7.59 -1.59
C MET A 1 19.26 8.76 -2.37
N ASN A 2 18.33 8.52 -3.30
CA ASN A 2 17.67 9.59 -4.06
C ASN A 2 16.78 10.36 -3.06
N LYS A 3 17.06 11.65 -2.82
CA LYS A 3 16.44 12.48 -1.76
C LYS A 3 14.91 12.54 -1.80
N SER A 4 14.29 12.11 -2.90
CA SER A 4 12.83 12.12 -3.09
C SER A 4 12.18 10.74 -3.04
N LEU A 5 12.92 9.65 -2.79
CA LEU A 5 12.35 8.30 -2.64
C LEU A 5 12.57 7.84 -1.20
N TYR A 6 11.48 7.59 -0.47
CA TYR A 6 11.57 6.89 0.81
C TYR A 6 11.17 5.42 0.59
N ILE A 7 12.17 4.55 0.67
CA ILE A 7 12.01 3.10 0.59
C ILE A 7 12.75 2.54 1.80
N ALA A 8 12.01 1.94 2.73
CA ALA A 8 12.61 1.33 3.90
C ALA A 8 13.40 0.05 3.52
N PRO A 9 14.43 -0.33 4.30
CA PRO A 9 15.29 -1.48 3.99
C PRO A 9 14.57 -2.84 3.92
N ASP A 10 13.37 -2.93 4.49
CA ASP A 10 12.55 -4.14 4.57
C ASP A 10 11.56 -4.30 3.41
N VAL A 11 11.53 -3.34 2.46
CA VAL A 11 10.72 -3.43 1.25
C VAL A 11 11.32 -4.44 0.28
N LYS A 12 10.49 -5.37 -0.22
CA LYS A 12 10.89 -6.32 -1.25
C LYS A 12 10.45 -5.81 -2.62
N LEU A 13 11.41 -5.53 -3.49
CA LEU A 13 11.16 -5.09 -4.86
C LEU A 13 11.50 -6.22 -5.84
N GLY A 14 10.58 -6.48 -6.77
CA GLY A 14 10.81 -7.33 -7.93
C GLY A 14 11.73 -6.68 -8.96
N LYS A 15 11.91 -7.39 -10.08
CA LYS A 15 12.70 -6.93 -11.22
C LYS A 15 11.97 -5.81 -11.96
N ASP A 16 12.72 -4.80 -12.41
CA ASP A 16 12.22 -3.73 -13.29
C ASP A 16 11.01 -2.94 -12.74
N VAL A 17 10.88 -2.86 -11.41
CA VAL A 17 9.89 -1.99 -10.74
C VAL A 17 10.22 -0.52 -11.05
N LYS A 18 9.21 0.25 -11.47
CA LYS A 18 9.37 1.67 -11.80
C LYS A 18 8.78 2.54 -10.70
N LEU A 19 9.63 3.34 -10.08
CA LEU A 19 9.28 4.17 -8.93
C LEU A 19 9.35 5.65 -9.32
N ALA A 20 8.22 6.35 -9.21
CA ALA A 20 8.20 7.80 -9.31
C ALA A 20 8.74 8.45 -8.02
N LYS A 21 9.05 9.74 -8.08
CA LYS A 21 9.48 10.52 -6.90
C LYS A 21 8.33 10.68 -5.88
N PHE A 22 8.70 11.00 -4.66
CA PHE A 22 7.82 11.30 -3.53
C PHE A 22 6.94 10.14 -3.09
N ILE A 23 7.49 8.92 -3.14
CA ILE A 23 6.83 7.71 -2.62
C ILE A 23 7.28 7.42 -1.19
N ASN A 24 6.43 6.71 -0.46
CA ASN A 24 6.70 6.20 0.88
C ASN A 24 6.40 4.69 0.93
N LEU A 25 7.43 3.86 0.91
CA LEU A 25 7.30 2.40 0.93
C LEU A 25 7.99 1.82 2.16
N TYR A 26 7.29 0.99 2.94
CA TYR A 26 7.87 0.30 4.09
C TYR A 26 7.19 -1.05 4.36
N GLY A 27 7.97 -2.08 4.68
CA GLY A 27 7.47 -3.42 5.04
C GLY A 27 6.56 -4.12 4.01
N CYS A 28 6.58 -3.70 2.74
CA CYS A 28 5.71 -4.19 1.68
C CYS A 28 6.46 -4.99 0.60
N GLU A 29 5.70 -5.69 -0.25
CA GLU A 29 6.22 -6.44 -1.39
C GLU A 29 5.65 -5.89 -2.70
N ILE A 30 6.50 -5.63 -3.69
CA ILE A 30 6.11 -5.13 -5.02
C ILE A 30 6.66 -6.06 -6.09
N GLY A 31 5.78 -6.65 -6.90
CA GLY A 31 6.12 -7.60 -7.95
C GLY A 31 6.78 -6.97 -9.18
N ASP A 32 7.36 -7.85 -10.00
CA ASP A 32 8.11 -7.49 -11.21
C ASP A 32 7.32 -6.57 -12.16
N GLU A 33 8.02 -5.63 -12.80
CA GLU A 33 7.50 -4.71 -13.83
C GLU A 33 6.35 -3.78 -13.37
N THR A 34 6.04 -3.75 -12.06
CA THR A 34 5.01 -2.88 -11.49
C THR A 34 5.47 -1.42 -11.46
N LYS A 35 4.54 -0.50 -11.71
CA LYS A 35 4.78 0.95 -11.71
C LYS A 35 4.09 1.60 -10.52
N ILE A 36 4.84 2.39 -9.75
CA ILE A 36 4.35 3.16 -8.62
C ILE A 36 4.42 4.66 -8.96
N GLY A 37 3.25 5.30 -8.97
CA GLY A 37 3.07 6.72 -9.22
C GLY A 37 3.60 7.61 -8.09
N THR A 38 3.64 8.91 -8.34
CA THR A 38 4.09 9.93 -7.38
C THR A 38 3.12 10.01 -6.20
N PHE A 39 3.63 10.29 -4.99
CA PHE A 39 2.79 10.43 -3.79
C PHE A 39 1.99 9.18 -3.44
N VAL A 40 2.49 8.00 -3.83
CA VAL A 40 1.94 6.72 -3.38
C VAL A 40 2.59 6.34 -2.06
N GLU A 41 1.76 5.88 -1.13
CA GLU A 41 2.20 5.23 0.10
C GLU A 41 1.72 3.78 0.14
N ILE A 42 2.65 2.86 0.45
CA ILE A 42 2.37 1.43 0.62
C ILE A 42 2.97 0.99 1.94
N GLN A 43 2.09 0.58 2.85
CA GLN A 43 2.43 0.25 4.22
C GLN A 43 2.86 -1.20 4.39
N LYS A 44 3.35 -1.50 5.60
CA LYS A 44 3.79 -2.84 6.00
C LYS A 44 2.71 -3.91 5.73
N ASN A 45 3.16 -5.12 5.42
CA ASN A 45 2.31 -6.29 5.17
C ASN A 45 1.36 -6.16 3.96
N ALA A 46 1.43 -5.08 3.17
CA ALA A 46 0.76 -5.00 1.89
C ALA A 46 1.57 -5.71 0.78
N LYS A 47 0.85 -6.25 -0.20
CA LYS A 47 1.45 -6.94 -1.36
C LYS A 47 0.88 -6.42 -2.66
N VAL A 48 1.74 -6.09 -3.60
CA VAL A 48 1.38 -5.73 -4.97
C VAL A 48 2.01 -6.72 -5.93
N GLY A 49 1.18 -7.34 -6.77
CA GLY A 49 1.59 -8.31 -7.78
C GLY A 49 2.45 -7.72 -8.89
N ARG A 50 2.67 -8.53 -9.92
CA ARG A 50 3.47 -8.18 -11.10
C ARG A 50 2.66 -7.38 -12.10
N ARG A 51 3.34 -6.51 -12.85
CA ARG A 51 2.79 -5.73 -13.97
C ARG A 51 1.55 -4.91 -13.58
N CYS A 52 1.52 -4.44 -12.33
CA CYS A 52 0.47 -3.55 -11.86
C CYS A 52 0.79 -2.09 -12.20
N LYS A 53 -0.25 -1.25 -12.25
CA LYS A 53 -0.11 0.20 -12.30
C LYS A 53 -0.79 0.80 -11.08
N ILE A 54 0.00 1.33 -10.15
CA ILE A 54 -0.49 2.06 -8.99
C ILE A 54 -0.37 3.55 -9.31
N SER A 55 -1.48 4.21 -9.59
CA SER A 55 -1.49 5.62 -9.98
C SER A 55 -1.25 6.55 -8.80
N SER A 56 -0.87 7.80 -9.10
CA SER A 56 -0.47 8.81 -8.11
C SER A 56 -1.52 9.04 -7.02
N HIS A 57 -1.07 9.43 -5.83
CA HIS A 57 -1.92 9.71 -4.66
C HIS A 57 -2.73 8.50 -4.16
N THR A 58 -2.32 7.28 -4.50
CA THR A 58 -2.92 6.07 -3.95
C THR A 58 -2.35 5.76 -2.58
N PHE A 59 -3.21 5.35 -1.64
CA PHE A 59 -2.82 4.87 -0.33
C PHE A 59 -3.19 3.38 -0.18
N ILE A 60 -2.19 2.53 0.08
CA ILE A 60 -2.35 1.08 0.28
C ILE A 60 -1.92 0.72 1.71
N CYS A 61 -2.89 0.43 2.56
CA CYS A 61 -2.68 0.08 3.97
C CYS A 61 -2.31 -1.40 4.19
N GLU A 62 -1.92 -1.72 5.43
CA GLU A 62 -1.68 -3.09 5.89
C GLU A 62 -2.87 -4.02 5.60
N GLY A 63 -2.58 -5.25 5.16
CA GLY A 63 -3.60 -6.26 4.86
C GLY A 63 -4.17 -6.20 3.44
N VAL A 64 -3.76 -5.22 2.63
CA VAL A 64 -4.15 -5.15 1.21
C VAL A 64 -3.26 -6.06 0.37
N THR A 65 -3.88 -6.96 -0.40
CA THR A 65 -3.24 -7.78 -1.43
C THR A 65 -3.80 -7.39 -2.80
N ILE A 66 -2.93 -6.93 -3.68
CA ILE A 66 -3.23 -6.64 -5.07
C ILE A 66 -2.57 -7.72 -5.91
N GLU A 67 -3.35 -8.51 -6.64
CA GLU A 67 -2.83 -9.54 -7.54
C GLU A 67 -2.24 -8.94 -8.83
N ASP A 68 -1.72 -9.80 -9.70
CA ASP A 68 -1.05 -9.40 -10.94
C ASP A 68 -1.98 -8.61 -11.88
N HIS A 69 -1.37 -7.78 -12.73
CA HIS A 69 -2.04 -7.10 -13.85
C HIS A 69 -3.18 -6.15 -13.42
N VAL A 70 -3.17 -5.66 -12.17
CA VAL A 70 -4.17 -4.73 -11.66
C VAL A 70 -3.81 -3.29 -11.99
N LEU A 71 -4.82 -2.49 -12.32
CA LEU A 71 -4.74 -1.03 -12.31
C LEU A 71 -5.41 -0.50 -11.05
N ILE A 72 -4.73 0.36 -10.30
CA ILE A 72 -5.35 1.18 -9.26
C ILE A 72 -5.33 2.63 -9.75
N GLY A 73 -6.53 3.23 -9.82
CA GLY A 73 -6.74 4.60 -10.28
C GLY A 73 -6.08 5.65 -9.37
N HIS A 74 -6.01 6.89 -9.87
CA HIS A 74 -5.48 8.01 -9.09
C HIS A 74 -6.35 8.29 -7.85
N GLY A 75 -5.73 8.56 -6.71
CA GLY A 75 -6.44 8.95 -5.49
C GLY A 75 -7.19 7.82 -4.77
N VAL A 76 -7.06 6.57 -5.21
CA VAL A 76 -7.69 5.43 -4.53
C VAL A 76 -7.08 5.27 -3.13
N THR A 77 -7.93 5.22 -2.12
CA THR A 77 -7.53 5.04 -0.72
C THR A 77 -8.15 3.74 -0.22
N PHE A 78 -7.30 2.78 0.13
CA PHE A 78 -7.74 1.57 0.80
C PHE A 78 -7.94 1.84 2.29
N ILE A 79 -8.88 1.10 2.87
CA ILE A 79 -9.08 1.00 4.31
C ILE A 79 -9.01 -0.47 4.72
N ASN A 80 -8.55 -0.69 5.94
CA ASN A 80 -8.41 -2.00 6.59
C ASN A 80 -9.12 -2.02 7.95
N ASP A 81 -10.08 -1.12 8.11
CA ASP A 81 -11.02 -1.05 9.22
C ASP A 81 -12.34 -0.49 8.68
N SER A 82 -13.43 -1.25 8.80
CA SER A 82 -14.76 -0.78 8.39
C SER A 82 -15.35 0.26 9.36
N TYR A 83 -14.83 0.35 10.58
CA TYR A 83 -15.32 1.22 11.65
C TYR A 83 -14.18 1.92 12.40
N PRO A 84 -13.33 2.69 11.71
CA PRO A 84 -12.14 3.30 12.32
C PRO A 84 -12.54 4.29 13.41
N ARG A 85 -11.81 4.27 14.53
CA ARG A 85 -12.00 5.19 15.65
C ARG A 85 -10.66 5.75 16.12
N ALA A 86 -10.70 6.96 16.68
CA ALA A 86 -9.54 7.52 17.37
C ALA A 86 -9.43 7.01 18.82
N THR A 87 -10.56 6.59 19.40
CA THR A 87 -10.70 6.24 20.81
C THR A 87 -11.51 4.97 21.04
N THR A 88 -11.23 4.29 22.14
CA THR A 88 -12.03 3.18 22.67
C THR A 88 -13.42 3.68 23.08
N PRO A 89 -14.40 2.79 23.34
CA PRO A 89 -15.72 3.20 23.84
C PRO A 89 -15.69 4.00 25.15
N THR A 90 -14.62 3.86 25.95
CA THR A 90 -14.41 4.60 27.21
C THR A 90 -13.68 5.93 27.01
N GLY A 91 -13.24 6.27 25.78
CA GLY A 91 -12.62 7.55 25.44
C GLY A 91 -11.09 7.55 25.48
N GLU A 92 -10.43 6.43 25.73
CA GLU A 92 -8.98 6.30 25.70
C GLU A 92 -8.44 6.23 24.26
N LEU A 93 -7.21 6.68 24.00
CA LEU A 93 -6.61 6.58 22.66
C LEU A 93 -6.47 5.12 22.24
N GLN A 94 -6.95 4.80 21.03
CA GLN A 94 -6.69 3.47 20.47
C GLN A 94 -5.21 3.31 20.11
N THR A 95 -4.75 2.08 20.27
CA THR A 95 -3.41 1.64 19.90
C THR A 95 -3.50 0.55 18.83
N GLY A 96 -2.36 0.13 18.28
CA GLY A 96 -2.33 -1.01 17.36
C GLY A 96 -2.82 -2.34 17.97
N LYS A 97 -2.99 -2.43 19.30
CA LYS A 97 -3.56 -3.63 19.95
C LYS A 97 -5.09 -3.69 19.85
N ASP A 98 -5.73 -2.55 19.66
CA ASP A 98 -7.18 -2.43 19.56
C ASP A 98 -7.66 -2.65 18.12
N TRP A 99 -6.73 -2.65 17.17
CA TRP A 99 -7.01 -2.75 15.76
C TRP A 99 -7.00 -4.19 15.27
N LYS A 100 -8.10 -4.59 14.64
CA LYS A 100 -8.17 -5.80 13.82
C LYS A 100 -8.08 -5.42 12.35
N VAL A 101 -6.99 -5.81 11.70
CA VAL A 101 -6.79 -5.61 10.26
C VAL A 101 -7.83 -6.41 9.47
N GLU A 102 -8.61 -5.71 8.65
CA GLU A 102 -9.49 -6.33 7.66
C GLU A 102 -8.76 -6.45 6.32
N ALA A 103 -8.58 -7.69 5.87
CA ALA A 103 -7.85 -7.96 4.64
C ALA A 103 -8.68 -7.58 3.40
N THR A 104 -8.03 -6.93 2.43
CA THR A 104 -8.63 -6.61 1.12
C THR A 104 -7.87 -7.34 0.03
N LEU A 105 -8.59 -8.02 -0.87
CA LEU A 105 -8.03 -8.67 -2.05
C LEU A 105 -8.54 -8.00 -3.33
N VAL A 106 -7.65 -7.38 -4.09
CA VAL A 106 -7.92 -6.91 -5.45
C VAL A 106 -7.46 -7.99 -6.42
N ARG A 107 -8.42 -8.61 -7.12
CA ARG A 107 -8.17 -9.77 -7.97
C ARG A 107 -7.46 -9.40 -9.27
N LYS A 108 -6.76 -10.40 -9.82
CA LYS A 108 -5.97 -10.30 -11.04
C LYS A 108 -6.76 -9.65 -12.17
N GLY A 109 -6.17 -8.63 -12.80
CA GLY A 109 -6.76 -7.93 -13.94
C GLY A 109 -7.88 -6.93 -13.62
N ALA A 110 -8.17 -6.67 -12.34
CA ALA A 110 -9.12 -5.62 -11.97
C ALA A 110 -8.58 -4.21 -12.28
N SER A 111 -9.52 -3.25 -12.41
CA SER A 111 -9.25 -1.83 -12.63
C SER A 111 -10.25 -0.95 -11.88
#